data_AF-A0AAV2T8L2-F1
#
_entry.id   AF-A0AAV2T8L2-F1
#
_cell.length_a   1.000
_cell.length_b   1.000
_cell.length_c   1.000
_cell.angle_alpha   90.00
_cell.angle_beta   90.00
_cell.angle_gamma   90.00
#
_symmetry.space_group_name_H-M   'P 1'
#
loop_
_entity.id
_entity.type
_entity.pdbx_description
1 polymer ?
#
loop_
_entity_poly.entity_id
_entity_poly.type
_entity_poly.pdbx_seq_one_letter_code
_entity_poly.pdbx_strand_id
1 'polypeptide(L)'
;MVFEESVLEGNAKKIKAILLIGGPCKGTRFRPLSLELPKPLFPIAGFPVIYHHIEAFSKLPGLREIILLGFYQPNEALTQLIANAQREFKVIVRYVNFRRYSRLG
;
A
#
# COMPACT_ATOMS: atom_id res chain seq x y z
N MET A 1 33.61 3.35 23.77
CA MET A 1 32.25 2.79 23.86
C MET A 1 32.03 2.00 22.59
N VAL A 2 32.22 0.69 22.69
CA VAL A 2 32.10 -0.26 21.58
C VAL A 2 30.61 -0.53 21.37
N PHE A 3 30.11 -0.32 20.16
CA PHE A 3 28.88 -0.96 19.73
C PHE A 3 29.28 -1.95 18.64
N GLU A 4 29.56 -3.19 19.07
CA GLU A 4 29.43 -4.35 18.18
C GLU A 4 27.94 -4.56 17.96
N GLU A 5 27.49 -4.40 16.72
CA GLU A 5 26.22 -4.94 16.26
C GLU A 5 26.50 -5.90 15.09
N SER A 6 27.29 -6.92 15.39
CA SER A 6 27.41 -8.12 14.57
C SER A 6 26.82 -9.28 15.35
N VAL A 7 25.71 -9.83 14.84
CA VAL A 7 25.21 -11.22 14.92
C VAL A 7 23.67 -11.18 14.89
N LEU A 8 23.09 -11.09 13.68
CA LEU A 8 21.83 -11.74 13.28
C LEU A 8 21.80 -11.93 11.74
N GLU A 9 22.89 -12.37 11.11
CA GLU A 9 22.84 -12.95 9.75
C GLU A 9 22.46 -14.44 9.85
N GLY A 10 21.24 -14.69 10.30
CA GLY A 10 20.63 -16.01 10.36
C GLY A 10 19.22 -15.93 9.78
N ASN A 11 19.09 -16.09 8.46
CA ASN A 11 17.83 -16.11 7.72
C ASN A 11 16.80 -15.04 8.19
N ALA A 12 17.15 -13.76 8.09
CA ALA A 12 16.20 -12.68 8.35
C ALA A 12 14.93 -12.93 7.51
N LYS A 13 13.83 -13.25 8.19
CA LYS A 13 12.58 -13.69 7.57
C LYS A 13 12.12 -12.61 6.58
N LYS A 14 12.21 -12.88 5.29
CA LYS A 14 11.77 -11.95 4.24
C LYS A 14 10.25 -11.91 4.22
N ILE A 15 9.67 -10.77 4.58
CA ILE A 15 8.22 -10.58 4.70
C ILE A 15 7.70 -9.91 3.43
N LYS A 16 6.53 -10.36 2.97
CA LYS A 16 5.73 -9.65 1.97
C LYS A 16 4.41 -9.25 2.62
N ALA A 17 4.03 -7.99 2.45
CA ALA A 17 2.74 -7.50 2.93
C ALA A 17 1.73 -7.48 1.78
N ILE A 18 0.48 -7.81 2.08
CA ILE A 18 -0.62 -7.72 1.12
C ILE A 18 -1.66 -6.76 1.69
N LEU A 19 -2.00 -5.71 0.94
CA LEU A 19 -3.06 -4.78 1.27
C LEU A 19 -4.20 -4.91 0.26
N LEU A 20 -5.34 -5.43 0.72
CA LEU A 20 -6.56 -5.55 -0.08
C LEU A 20 -7.25 -4.19 -0.13
N ILE A 21 -7.04 -3.45 -1.22
CA ILE A 21 -7.72 -2.20 -1.55
C ILE A 21 -8.94 -2.47 -2.42
N GLY A 22 -9.88 -3.26 -1.89
CA GLY A 22 -11.14 -3.61 -2.55
C GLY A 22 -12.37 -2.95 -1.93
N GLY A 23 -13.54 -3.27 -2.46
CA GLY A 23 -14.84 -2.81 -1.95
C GLY A 23 -15.54 -1.81 -2.88
N PRO A 24 -16.82 -1.52 -2.62
CA PRO A 24 -17.62 -0.68 -3.50
C PRO A 24 -16.95 0.68 -3.69
N CYS A 25 -16.82 1.13 -4.94
CA CYS A 25 -16.31 2.47 -5.28
C CYS A 25 -17.07 3.58 -4.53
N LYS A 26 -18.35 3.33 -4.22
CA LYS A 26 -19.21 4.21 -3.45
C LYS A 26 -19.09 3.91 -1.96
N GLY A 27 -18.48 4.82 -1.20
CA GLY A 27 -18.47 4.75 0.27
C GLY A 27 -19.87 4.93 0.85
N THR A 28 -20.48 3.85 1.33
CA THR A 28 -21.82 3.91 1.94
C THR A 28 -21.83 4.39 3.40
N ARG A 29 -20.67 4.42 4.08
CA ARG A 29 -20.53 4.82 5.49
C ARG A 29 -19.93 6.21 5.72
N PHE A 30 -19.75 7.03 4.67
CA PHE A 30 -19.12 8.36 4.74
C PHE A 30 -19.96 9.49 4.10
N ARG A 31 -21.27 9.31 3.91
CA ARG A 31 -22.11 10.41 3.41
C ARG A 31 -22.43 11.39 4.56
N PRO A 32 -22.35 12.72 4.35
CA PRO A 32 -22.27 13.44 3.07
C PRO A 32 -20.92 14.18 2.86
N LEU A 33 -19.80 13.46 2.72
CA LEU A 33 -18.51 14.06 2.31
C LEU A 33 -17.87 13.22 1.17
N SER A 34 -18.04 13.69 -0.06
CA SER A 34 -17.35 13.29 -1.31
C SER A 34 -17.77 11.95 -1.95
N LEU A 35 -18.49 12.07 -3.07
CA LEU A 35 -19.25 11.00 -3.74
C LEU A 35 -18.49 10.24 -4.85
N GLU A 36 -17.22 10.55 -5.13
CA GLU A 36 -16.55 10.03 -6.34
C GLU A 36 -15.13 9.46 -6.15
N LEU A 37 -14.48 9.71 -5.02
CA LEU A 37 -13.12 9.22 -4.80
C LEU A 37 -13.14 7.79 -4.22
N PRO A 38 -12.42 6.82 -4.82
CA PRO A 38 -12.38 5.47 -4.28
C PRO A 38 -11.78 5.50 -2.87
N LYS A 39 -12.37 4.74 -1.94
CA LYS A 39 -12.00 4.72 -0.51
C LYS A 39 -10.49 4.69 -0.22
N PRO A 40 -9.65 3.94 -0.96
CA PRO A 40 -8.22 3.90 -0.66
C PRO A 40 -7.51 5.25 -0.86
N LEU A 41 -8.06 6.12 -1.71
CA LEU A 41 -7.56 7.47 -1.95
C LEU A 41 -8.20 8.53 -1.04
N PHE A 42 -9.19 8.15 -0.23
CA PHE A 42 -9.88 9.09 0.65
C PHE A 42 -8.87 9.73 1.63
N PRO A 43 -8.82 11.07 1.73
CA PRO A 43 -7.87 11.72 2.62
C PRO A 43 -8.32 11.58 4.09
N ILE A 44 -7.40 11.15 4.94
CA ILE A 44 -7.52 11.14 6.40
C ILE A 44 -6.30 11.87 6.97
N ALA A 45 -6.54 12.91 7.78
CA ALA A 45 -5.47 13.76 8.33
C ALA A 45 -4.51 14.32 7.27
N GLY A 46 -5.04 14.72 6.11
CA GLY A 46 -4.27 15.30 5.00
C GLY A 46 -3.62 14.30 4.05
N PHE A 47 -3.62 13.00 4.37
CA PHE A 47 -3.01 11.96 3.53
C PHE A 47 -4.02 10.88 3.12
N PRO A 48 -3.92 10.28 1.92
CA PRO A 48 -4.82 9.20 1.52
C PRO A 48 -4.68 7.97 2.42
N VAL A 49 -5.76 7.21 2.64
CA VAL A 49 -5.75 6.03 3.55
C VAL A 49 -4.61 5.04 3.25
N ILE A 50 -4.31 4.78 1.97
CA ILE A 50 -3.21 3.86 1.59
C ILE A 50 -1.86 4.35 2.13
N TYR A 51 -1.61 5.66 2.15
CA TYR A 51 -0.33 6.23 2.60
C TYR A 51 0.01 5.78 4.02
N HIS A 52 -0.94 5.89 4.94
CA HIS A 52 -0.79 5.47 6.34
C HIS A 52 -0.44 3.98 6.48
N HIS A 53 -0.99 3.13 5.60
CA HIS A 53 -0.68 1.70 5.61
C HIS A 53 0.72 1.43 5.07
N ILE A 54 1.15 2.14 4.02
CA ILE A 54 2.50 1.99 3.47
C ILE A 54 3.54 2.46 4.51
N GLU A 55 3.29 3.57 5.20
CA GLU A 55 4.12 4.05 6.31
C GLU A 55 4.21 3.03 7.45
N ALA A 56 3.08 2.43 7.84
CA ALA A 56 3.07 1.41 8.89
C ALA A 56 3.88 0.17 8.46
N PHE A 57 3.74 -0.27 7.21
CA PHE A 57 4.50 -1.39 6.68
C PHE A 57 5.99 -1.11 6.55
N SER A 58 6.39 0.12 6.18
CA SER A 58 7.81 0.47 6.05
C SER A 58 8.60 0.38 7.35
N LYS A 59 7.91 0.35 8.49
CA LYS A 59 8.51 0.17 9.83
C LYS A 59 8.76 -1.32 10.16
N LEU A 60 8.30 -2.26 9.33
CA LEU A 60 8.48 -3.70 9.56
C LEU A 60 9.90 -4.16 9.16
N PRO A 61 10.68 -4.76 10.07
CA PRO A 61 11.98 -5.32 9.74
C PRO A 61 11.83 -6.50 8.78
N GLY A 62 12.69 -6.56 7.75
CA GLY A 62 12.68 -7.64 6.76
C GLY A 62 11.56 -7.54 5.71
N LEU A 63 10.85 -6.41 5.63
CA LEU A 63 9.88 -6.16 4.56
C LEU A 63 10.59 -6.10 3.20
N ARG A 64 10.18 -6.98 2.29
CA ARG A 64 10.69 -7.04 0.92
C ARG A 64 9.82 -6.26 -0.06
N GLU A 65 8.51 -6.42 0.06
CA GLU A 65 7.55 -5.76 -0.84
C GLU A 65 6.16 -5.68 -0.22
N ILE A 66 5.41 -4.66 -0.65
CA ILE A 66 4.00 -4.44 -0.35
C ILE A 66 3.22 -4.67 -1.65
N ILE A 67 2.23 -5.55 -1.62
CA ILE A 67 1.36 -5.85 -2.76
C ILE A 67 0.00 -5.23 -2.49
N LEU A 68 -0.34 -4.19 -3.26
CA LEU A 68 -1.66 -3.57 -3.25
C LEU A 68 -2.56 -4.34 -4.21
N LEU A 69 -3.58 -5.02 -3.69
CA LEU A 69 -4.53 -5.81 -4.46
C LEU A 69 -5.87 -5.10 -4.54
N GLY A 70 -6.33 -4.79 -5.75
CA GLY A 70 -7.57 -4.04 -5.94
C GLY A 70 -8.30 -4.34 -7.23
N PHE A 71 -9.53 -3.81 -7.31
CA PHE A 71 -10.38 -3.87 -8.51
C PHE A 71 -10.42 -2.52 -9.25
N TYR A 72 -9.80 -1.48 -8.70
CA TYR A 72 -9.80 -0.14 -9.24
C TYR A 72 -8.99 -0.07 -10.54
N GLN A 73 -9.46 0.65 -11.54
CA GLN A 73 -8.58 1.01 -12.65
C GLN A 73 -7.45 1.88 -12.07
N PRO A 74 -6.17 1.57 -12.37
CA PRO A 74 -5.08 2.43 -11.95
C PRO A 74 -5.30 3.80 -12.60
N ASN A 75 -5.63 4.79 -11.78
CA ASN A 75 -5.70 6.18 -12.19
C ASN A 75 -4.37 6.88 -11.88
N GLU A 76 -4.19 8.08 -12.41
CA GLU A 76 -2.97 8.86 -12.22
C GLU A 76 -2.71 9.12 -10.73
N ALA A 77 -3.76 9.44 -9.95
CA ALA A 77 -3.66 9.70 -8.51
C ALA A 77 -3.09 8.51 -7.72
N LEU A 78 -3.56 7.28 -7.97
CA LEU A 78 -3.04 6.09 -7.30
C LEU A 78 -1.58 5.81 -7.70
N THR A 79 -1.27 5.98 -8.99
CA THR A 79 0.10 5.77 -9.51
C THR A 79 1.08 6.74 -8.88
N GLN A 80 0.72 8.03 -8.80
CA GLN A 80 1.55 9.06 -8.18
C GLN A 80 1.71 8.84 -6.68
N LEU A 81 0.63 8.49 -5.97
CA LEU A 81 0.69 8.13 -4.55
C LEU A 81 1.70 7.01 -4.31
N ILE A 82 1.61 5.92 -5.08
CA ILE A 82 2.52 4.77 -4.95
C ILE A 82 3.95 5.21 -5.24
N ALA A 83 4.20 5.95 -6.32
CA ALA A 83 5.54 6.40 -6.68
C ALA A 83 6.16 7.29 -5.59
N ASN A 84 5.38 8.22 -5.03
CA ASN A 84 5.82 9.10 -3.96
C ASN A 84 6.10 8.31 -2.67
N ALA A 85 5.19 7.42 -2.27
CA ALA A 85 5.35 6.60 -1.07
C ALA A 85 6.56 5.64 -1.17
N GLN A 86 6.82 5.06 -2.35
CA GLN A 86 8.02 4.25 -2.56
C GLN A 86 9.31 5.05 -2.37
N ARG A 87 9.36 6.29 -2.89
CA ARG A 87 10.53 7.17 -2.76
C ARG A 87 10.73 7.63 -1.32
N GLU A 88 9.64 8.02 -0.66
CA GLU A 88 9.63 8.57 0.68
C GLU A 88 10.01 7.51 1.73
N PHE A 89 9.36 6.35 1.68
CA PHE A 89 9.56 5.28 2.67
C PHE A 89 10.61 4.25 2.27
N LYS A 90 11.22 4.38 1.09
CA LYS A 90 12.25 3.46 0.55
C LYS A 90 11.78 2.00 0.53
N VAL A 91 10.51 1.77 0.21
CA VAL A 91 9.88 0.44 0.10
C VAL A 91 9.49 0.13 -1.34
N ILE A 92 9.37 -1.16 -1.66
CA ILE A 92 8.83 -1.63 -2.95
C ILE A 92 7.33 -1.84 -2.81
N VAL A 93 6.54 -1.17 -3.65
CA VAL A 93 5.08 -1.25 -3.65
C VAL A 93 4.61 -1.63 -5.05
N ARG A 94 3.88 -2.74 -5.15
CA ARG A 94 3.36 -3.26 -6.42
C ARG A 94 1.84 -3.24 -6.41
N TYR A 95 1.22 -2.61 -7.40
CA TYR A 95 -0.22 -2.71 -7.61
C TYR A 95 -0.58 -3.87 -8.52
N VAL A 96 -1.53 -4.69 -8.11
CA VAL A 96 -2.05 -5.84 -8.85
C VAL A 96 -3.56 -5.70 -9.00
N ASN A 97 -4.03 -5.63 -10.24
CA ASN A 97 -5.45 -5.47 -10.57
C ASN A 97 -6.12 -6.84 -10.82
N PHE A 98 -7.13 -7.17 -10.03
CA PHE A 98 -7.82 -8.46 -10.09
C PHE A 98 -8.59 -8.69 -11.41
N ARG A 99 -9.14 -7.64 -12.05
CA ARG A 99 -9.86 -7.75 -13.34
C ARG A 99 -8.98 -8.18 -14.51
N ARG A 100 -7.65 -8.07 -14.38
CA ARG A 100 -6.70 -8.57 -15.39
C ARG A 100 -6.48 -10.08 -15.30
N TYR A 101 -6.71 -10.70 -14.14
CA TYR A 101 -6.55 -12.14 -13.95
C TYR A 101 -7.79 -12.94 -14.33
N SER A 102 -8.99 -12.40 -14.10
CA SER A 102 -10.26 -13.07 -14.44
C SER A 102 -10.58 -13.12 -15.94
N ARG A 103 -9.69 -12.62 -16.81
CA ARG A 103 -9.81 -12.70 -18.28
C ARG A 103 -8.83 -13.68 -18.93
N LEU A 104 -7.97 -14.30 -18.13
CA LEU A 104 -6.94 -15.24 -18.57
C LEU A 104 -7.31 -16.71 -18.28
N GLY A 105 -8.56 -16.97 -17.86
CA GLY A 105 -9.12 -18.29 -17.64
C GLY A 105 -10.52 -18.39 -18.20
#